data_AF-R1BK61-F1
#
_entry.id   AF-R1BK61-F1
#
_cell.length_a   1.000
_cell.length_b   1.000
_cell.length_c   1.000
_cell.angle_alpha   90.00
_cell.angle_beta   90.00
_cell.angle_gamma   90.00
#
_symmetry.space_group_name_H-M   'P 1'
#
loop_
_entity.id
_entity.type
_entity.pdbx_description
1 polymer ?
#
loop_
_entity_poly.entity_id
_entity_poly.type
_entity_poly.pdbx_seq_one_letter_code
_entity_poly.pdbx_strand_id
1 'polypeptide(L)'
;MSRLSEPLIAAPPPPRGTLFAGNLLQYINDNVVMMAMACTVSALGNHIGACILADTVQAAAFGLACDCATVVLLRSLLLGAWARSEPDSQWQNALSHMLLSLPWIVRVPASLLVDAGTEALHRAVGSVGPTGNFRSREAAGAAFLTSLLLFLLLVHALLRLMRLNRSQPDSRYADQSARTYALRTATLACTSATGKAGHLLVRNVTEHFAGTRQLAITHTTREAARLAAAGAVEQVLLSLLAAWLLGWAVPLQHESPRVAHSESLQISLGVEEYIVGYVWSFSLANYLWLLCSRAGELTSPIWGAAAYWGLVLLGLVLAASLARTTPDQSFYDMGKGPEGGAHWLQGPAQLTCWYVDFTTWFGWSGLVLSFDLRLAGGPSRQCLPGTLPWVVALNFSMFGALLLVAGATNLLNAAGLERILPWTAAASKTRYDYLAARRGDAETKLRQSSYRRETSREGRGEQAMCPVQ
;
A
#
# COMPACT_ATOMS: atom_id res chain seq x y z
N MET A 1 -0.28 -17.48 -6.77
CA MET A 1 0.99 -16.78 -7.05
C MET A 1 0.81 -15.39 -6.48
N SER A 2 1.62 -14.99 -5.49
CA SER A 2 1.35 -13.76 -4.77
C SER A 2 1.68 -12.52 -5.60
N ARG A 3 0.70 -11.64 -5.77
CA ARG A 3 0.93 -10.29 -6.27
C ARG A 3 1.77 -9.50 -5.27
N LEU A 4 2.47 -8.46 -5.71
CA LEU A 4 3.15 -7.53 -4.80
C LEU A 4 2.18 -6.82 -3.83
N SER A 5 0.89 -6.82 -4.16
CA SER A 5 -0.22 -6.33 -3.33
C SER A 5 -0.76 -7.36 -2.32
N GLU A 6 -0.32 -8.62 -2.38
CA GLU A 6 -0.69 -9.62 -1.37
C GLU A 6 0.23 -9.51 -0.16
N PRO A 7 -0.27 -9.67 1.08
CA PRO A 7 0.59 -9.85 2.22
C PRO A 7 1.52 -11.02 1.92
N LEU A 8 2.83 -10.85 2.19
CA LEU A 8 3.87 -11.85 1.95
C LEU A 8 3.64 -13.18 2.70
N ILE A 9 2.58 -13.28 3.49
CA ILE A 9 2.08 -14.49 4.10
C ILE A 9 0.59 -14.61 3.76
N ALA A 10 0.23 -15.65 3.02
CA ALA A 10 -1.13 -16.16 3.10
C ALA A 10 -1.28 -16.77 4.50
N ALA A 11 -1.97 -16.07 5.41
CA ALA A 11 -2.42 -16.71 6.65
C ALA A 11 -3.21 -17.97 6.27
N PRO A 12 -3.10 -19.09 7.01
CA PRO A 12 -3.93 -20.26 6.75
C PRO A 12 -5.41 -19.82 6.76
N PRO A 13 -6.23 -20.29 5.80
CA PRO A 13 -7.60 -19.82 5.66
C PRO A 13 -8.35 -20.10 6.96
N PRO A 14 -8.94 -19.07 7.61
CA PRO A 14 -9.61 -19.28 8.88
C PRO A 14 -10.92 -20.08 8.70
N PRO A 15 -11.46 -20.68 9.77
CA PRO A 15 -12.73 -21.40 9.74
C PRO A 15 -13.86 -20.55 9.14
N ARG A 16 -14.82 -21.19 8.45
CA ARG A 16 -15.94 -20.47 7.82
C ARG A 16 -16.70 -19.66 8.88
N GLY A 17 -16.75 -18.33 8.71
CA GLY A 17 -17.41 -17.39 9.64
C GLY A 17 -16.48 -16.40 10.36
N THR A 18 -15.18 -16.68 10.44
CA THR A 18 -14.16 -15.77 11.04
C THR A 18 -13.35 -14.97 10.01
N LEU A 19 -13.54 -15.27 8.72
CA LEU A 19 -12.84 -14.69 7.56
C LEU A 19 -12.77 -13.16 7.60
N PHE A 20 -13.89 -12.44 7.68
CA PHE A 20 -13.84 -10.97 7.61
C PHE A 20 -13.12 -10.30 8.77
N ALA A 21 -13.41 -10.69 10.02
CA ALA A 21 -12.83 -10.01 11.18
C ALA A 21 -11.33 -10.28 11.29
N GLY A 22 -10.90 -11.52 11.02
CA GLY A 22 -9.48 -11.87 10.94
C GLY A 22 -8.78 -11.12 9.79
N ASN A 23 -9.39 -11.08 8.60
CA ASN A 23 -8.84 -10.35 7.46
C ASN A 23 -8.78 -8.83 7.71
N LEU A 24 -9.76 -8.25 8.39
CA LEU A 24 -9.77 -6.82 8.73
C LEU A 24 -8.66 -6.49 9.74
N LEU A 25 -8.48 -7.28 10.78
CA LEU A 25 -7.41 -7.05 11.75
C LEU A 25 -6.03 -7.23 11.12
N GLN A 26 -5.85 -8.24 10.26
CA GLN A 26 -4.63 -8.39 9.45
C GLN A 26 -4.39 -7.18 8.56
N TYR A 27 -5.44 -6.67 7.93
CA TYR A 27 -5.37 -5.48 7.09
C TYR A 27 -4.97 -4.21 7.88
N ILE A 28 -5.55 -4.01 9.07
CA ILE A 28 -5.16 -2.92 10.00
C ILE A 28 -3.70 -3.10 10.43
N ASN A 29 -3.28 -4.31 10.78
CA ASN A 29 -1.90 -4.60 11.16
C ASN A 29 -0.93 -4.18 10.05
N ASP A 30 -1.18 -4.62 8.81
CA ASP A 30 -0.27 -4.43 7.69
C ASP A 30 -0.23 -2.99 7.16
N ASN A 31 -1.38 -2.30 7.10
CA ASN A 31 -1.49 -0.99 6.44
C ASN A 31 -1.56 0.19 7.42
N VAL A 32 -1.92 -0.06 8.69
CA VAL A 32 -2.06 1.01 9.69
C VAL A 32 -0.93 0.92 10.71
N VAL A 33 -0.85 -0.19 11.45
CA VAL A 33 0.08 -0.29 12.58
C VAL A 33 1.53 -0.42 12.12
N MET A 34 1.81 -1.26 11.12
CA MET A 34 3.15 -1.39 10.54
C MET A 34 3.62 -0.08 9.92
N MET A 35 2.74 0.68 9.28
CA MET A 35 3.08 2.00 8.76
C MET A 35 3.36 2.99 9.88
N ALA A 36 2.49 3.11 10.87
CA ALA A 36 2.69 3.97 12.03
C ALA A 36 4.04 3.69 12.72
N MET A 37 4.41 2.41 12.85
CA MET A 37 5.72 1.99 13.36
C MET A 37 6.85 2.45 12.42
N ALA A 38 6.77 2.17 11.13
CA ALA A 38 7.76 2.58 10.14
C ALA A 38 8.00 4.10 10.15
N CYS A 39 6.93 4.89 10.27
CA CYS A 39 6.98 6.35 10.38
C CYS A 39 7.74 6.80 11.61
N THR A 40 7.45 6.17 12.75
CA THR A 40 7.97 6.58 14.05
C THR A 40 9.46 6.26 14.16
N VAL A 41 9.86 5.07 13.71
CA VAL A 41 11.28 4.67 13.64
C VAL A 41 12.04 5.59 12.67
N SER A 42 11.48 5.83 11.48
CA SER A 42 12.13 6.68 10.48
C SER A 42 12.27 8.14 10.90
N ALA A 43 11.25 8.70 11.53
CA ALA A 43 11.31 10.05 12.08
C ALA A 43 12.43 10.18 13.13
N LEU A 44 12.60 9.17 13.98
CA LEU A 44 13.69 9.15 14.95
C LEU A 44 15.06 9.16 14.28
N GLY A 45 15.29 8.23 13.35
CA GLY A 45 16.55 8.10 12.65
C GLY A 45 16.93 9.38 11.90
N ASN A 46 15.97 9.97 11.19
CA ASN A 46 16.19 11.23 10.46
C ASN A 46 16.40 12.43 11.39
N HIS A 47 15.69 12.50 12.51
CA HIS A 47 15.87 13.59 13.48
C HIS A 47 17.27 13.53 14.12
N ILE A 48 17.71 12.35 14.55
CA ILE A 48 19.08 12.13 15.07
C ILE A 48 20.10 12.49 13.98
N GLY A 49 19.88 12.01 12.76
CA GLY A 49 20.71 12.31 11.60
C GLY A 49 20.83 13.82 11.37
N ALA A 50 19.72 14.55 11.35
CA ALA A 50 19.69 16.00 11.14
C ALA A 50 20.33 16.80 12.28
N CYS A 51 20.38 16.27 13.49
CA CYS A 51 21.06 16.89 14.62
C CYS A 51 22.59 16.75 14.54
N ILE A 52 23.08 15.65 13.96
CA ILE A 52 24.51 15.31 13.89
C ILE A 52 25.13 15.74 12.56
N LEU A 53 24.36 15.64 11.48
CA LEU A 53 24.82 15.81 10.10
C LEU A 53 24.22 17.07 9.49
N ALA A 54 25.08 17.87 8.85
CA ALA A 54 24.67 19.13 8.22
C ALA A 54 23.97 18.92 6.86
N ASP A 55 24.26 17.80 6.18
CA ASP A 55 23.71 17.50 4.85
C ASP A 55 22.45 16.64 4.93
N THR A 56 21.41 17.03 4.20
CA THR A 56 20.10 16.36 4.22
C THR A 56 20.13 14.95 3.66
N VAL A 57 21.01 14.67 2.67
CA VAL A 57 21.18 13.33 2.10
C VAL A 57 21.89 12.43 3.11
N GLN A 58 22.94 12.94 3.76
CA GLN A 58 23.62 12.21 4.83
C GLN A 58 22.70 11.92 6.01
N ALA A 59 21.87 12.88 6.44
CA ALA A 59 20.87 12.68 7.48
C ALA A 59 19.85 11.60 7.11
N ALA A 60 19.34 11.62 5.87
CA ALA A 60 18.40 10.59 5.39
C ALA A 60 19.06 9.19 5.27
N ALA A 61 20.33 9.14 4.84
CA ALA A 61 21.09 7.90 4.78
C ALA A 61 21.35 7.32 6.17
N PHE A 62 21.65 8.19 7.15
CA PHE A 62 21.79 7.81 8.55
C PHE A 62 20.46 7.28 9.12
N GLY A 63 19.34 7.95 8.85
CA GLY A 63 18.02 7.46 9.23
C GLY A 63 17.72 6.06 8.68
N LEU A 64 17.99 5.83 7.40
CA LEU A 64 17.88 4.50 6.80
C LEU A 64 18.76 3.45 7.49
N ALA A 65 19.99 3.82 7.88
CA ALA A 65 20.88 2.92 8.62
C ALA A 65 20.33 2.58 10.02
N CYS A 66 19.79 3.56 10.73
CA CYS A 66 19.13 3.35 12.04
C CYS A 66 17.92 2.42 11.92
N ASP A 67 17.09 2.59 10.91
CA ASP A 67 15.91 1.76 10.67
C ASP A 67 16.32 0.32 10.33
N CYS A 68 17.32 0.14 9.48
CA CYS A 68 17.91 -1.17 9.19
C CYS A 68 18.42 -1.85 10.47
N ALA A 69 19.14 -1.13 11.32
CA ALA A 69 19.63 -1.66 12.59
C ALA A 69 18.47 -2.05 13.53
N THR A 70 17.44 -1.20 13.62
CA THR A 70 16.22 -1.47 14.41
C THR A 70 15.52 -2.73 13.93
N VAL A 71 15.35 -2.89 12.63
CA VAL A 71 14.74 -4.06 12.01
C VAL A 71 15.54 -5.34 12.29
N VAL A 72 16.87 -5.29 12.25
CA VAL A 72 17.74 -6.43 12.60
C VAL A 72 17.62 -6.81 14.09
N LEU A 73 17.58 -5.82 14.98
CA LEU A 73 17.41 -6.04 16.42
C LEU A 73 16.04 -6.67 16.73
N LEU A 74 14.97 -6.08 16.20
CA LEU A 74 13.61 -6.59 16.37
C LEU A 74 13.47 -8.01 15.83
N ARG A 75 14.04 -8.28 14.65
CA ARG A 75 14.05 -9.61 14.07
C ARG A 75 14.72 -10.63 15.00
N SER A 76 15.88 -10.28 15.55
CA SER A 76 16.62 -11.17 16.46
C SER A 76 15.81 -11.49 17.73
N LEU A 77 15.16 -10.48 18.31
CA LEU A 77 14.28 -10.66 19.48
C LEU A 77 13.06 -11.53 19.14
N LEU A 78 12.38 -11.24 18.04
CA LEU A 78 11.21 -11.99 17.59
C LEU A 78 11.55 -13.43 17.24
N LEU A 79 12.69 -13.69 16.58
CA LEU A 79 13.15 -15.05 16.31
C LEU A 79 13.42 -15.82 17.60
N GLY A 80 14.02 -15.16 18.61
CA GLY A 80 14.23 -15.77 19.92
C GLY A 80 12.92 -16.15 20.62
N ALA A 81 11.90 -15.29 20.53
CA ALA A 81 10.56 -15.58 21.06
C ALA A 81 9.85 -16.69 20.27
N TRP A 82 9.96 -16.66 18.94
CA TRP A 82 9.34 -17.60 18.02
C TRP A 82 9.93 -19.02 18.13
N ALA A 83 11.25 -19.13 18.31
CA ALA A 83 11.91 -20.41 18.51
C ALA A 83 11.56 -21.07 19.85
N ARG A 84 11.08 -20.29 20.84
CA ARG A 84 10.67 -20.76 22.16
C ARG A 84 9.16 -20.98 22.29
N SER A 85 8.37 -20.51 21.34
CA SER A 85 6.92 -20.70 21.37
C SER A 85 6.55 -22.13 21.02
N GLU A 86 5.43 -22.60 21.58
CA GLU A 86 4.88 -23.91 21.27
C GLU A 86 4.56 -24.01 19.76
N PRO A 87 4.99 -25.11 19.09
CA PRO A 87 4.69 -25.35 17.69
C PRO A 87 3.19 -25.23 17.37
N ASP A 88 2.85 -24.60 16.26
CA ASP A 88 1.48 -24.39 15.77
C ASP A 88 0.57 -23.57 16.70
N SER A 89 1.12 -23.01 17.78
CA SER A 89 0.38 -22.13 18.66
C SER A 89 -0.02 -20.83 17.94
N GLN A 90 -1.14 -20.25 18.36
CA GLN A 90 -1.59 -18.93 17.90
C GLN A 90 -0.53 -17.85 18.11
N TRP A 91 0.24 -17.96 19.19
CA TRP A 91 1.34 -17.05 19.48
C TRP A 91 2.48 -17.19 18.48
N GLN A 92 2.89 -18.42 18.15
CA GLN A 92 3.91 -18.66 17.12
C GLN A 92 3.47 -18.12 15.75
N ASN A 93 2.21 -18.31 15.38
CA ASN A 93 1.66 -17.76 14.13
C ASN A 93 1.72 -16.22 14.09
N ALA A 94 1.32 -15.54 15.18
CA ALA A 94 1.44 -14.09 15.29
C ALA A 94 2.89 -13.61 15.11
N LEU A 95 3.84 -14.29 15.76
CA LEU A 95 5.26 -13.99 15.65
C LEU A 95 5.81 -14.24 14.22
N SER A 96 5.38 -15.31 13.55
CA SER A 96 5.70 -15.57 12.14
C SER A 96 5.24 -14.41 11.25
N HIS A 97 4.01 -13.91 11.49
CA HIS A 97 3.47 -12.77 10.78
C HIS A 97 4.33 -11.52 10.93
N MET A 98 4.68 -11.17 12.17
CA MET A 98 5.52 -10.01 12.44
C MET A 98 6.90 -10.14 11.82
N LEU A 99 7.55 -11.30 11.93
CA LEU A 99 8.90 -11.55 11.40
C LEU A 99 8.99 -11.31 9.89
N LEU A 100 7.93 -11.64 9.16
CA LEU A 100 7.87 -11.44 7.72
C LEU A 100 7.42 -10.02 7.36
N SER A 101 6.67 -9.34 8.22
CA SER A 101 6.29 -7.94 8.02
C SER A 101 7.39 -6.93 8.40
N LEU A 102 8.33 -7.27 9.29
CA LEU A 102 9.39 -6.35 9.74
C LEU A 102 10.15 -5.60 8.61
N PRO A 103 10.53 -6.25 7.49
CA PRO A 103 11.16 -5.56 6.36
C PRO A 103 10.35 -4.38 5.78
N TRP A 104 9.05 -4.25 6.08
CA TRP A 104 8.26 -3.09 5.64
C TRP A 104 8.67 -1.78 6.29
N ILE A 105 9.31 -1.83 7.47
CA ILE A 105 9.73 -0.64 8.21
C ILE A 105 10.71 0.22 7.39
N VAL A 106 11.59 -0.38 6.59
CA VAL A 106 12.59 0.36 5.81
C VAL A 106 12.05 1.10 4.58
N ARG A 107 10.76 0.94 4.24
CA ARG A 107 10.13 1.62 3.09
C ARG A 107 10.12 3.13 3.25
N VAL A 108 9.77 3.60 4.46
CA VAL A 108 9.68 5.03 4.78
C VAL A 108 11.04 5.73 4.65
N PRO A 109 12.11 5.30 5.34
CA PRO A 109 13.40 5.98 5.24
C PRO A 109 14.01 5.91 3.83
N ALA A 110 13.78 4.81 3.09
CA ALA A 110 14.23 4.70 1.70
C ALA A 110 13.57 5.75 0.79
N SER A 111 12.28 6.02 1.02
CA SER A 111 11.55 7.08 0.31
C SER A 111 12.09 8.47 0.65
N LEU A 112 12.42 8.71 1.93
CA LEU A 112 12.99 9.99 2.38
C LEU A 112 14.41 10.21 1.83
N LEU A 113 15.22 9.15 1.70
CA LEU A 113 16.52 9.22 1.05
C LEU A 113 16.41 9.61 -0.43
N VAL A 114 15.44 9.05 -1.17
CA VAL A 114 15.18 9.43 -2.58
C VAL A 114 14.75 10.89 -2.68
N ASP A 115 13.92 11.36 -1.75
CA ASP A 115 13.47 12.76 -1.71
C ASP A 115 14.67 13.70 -1.55
N ALA A 116 15.48 13.47 -0.51
CA ALA A 116 16.66 14.28 -0.22
C ALA A 116 17.69 14.24 -1.35
N GLY A 117 17.92 13.05 -1.94
CA GLY A 117 18.84 12.88 -3.07
C GLY A 117 18.36 13.59 -4.33
N THR A 118 17.05 13.51 -4.63
CA THR A 118 16.46 14.22 -5.78
C THR A 118 16.59 15.72 -5.62
N GLU A 119 16.29 16.25 -4.42
CA GLU A 119 16.43 17.66 -4.12
C GLU A 119 17.88 18.14 -4.26
N ALA A 120 18.85 17.35 -3.78
CA ALA A 120 20.27 17.66 -3.94
C ALA A 120 20.70 17.68 -5.41
N LEU A 121 20.24 16.73 -6.22
CA LEU A 121 20.51 16.69 -7.66
C LEU A 121 19.87 17.88 -8.40
N HIS A 122 18.65 18.23 -8.02
CA HIS A 122 17.95 19.42 -8.52
C HIS A 122 18.73 20.70 -8.23
N ARG A 123 19.20 20.88 -6.98
CA ARG A 123 20.11 21.99 -6.62
C ARG A 123 21.37 21.97 -7.49
N ALA A 124 21.97 20.80 -7.72
CA ALA A 124 23.19 20.66 -8.51
C ALA A 124 23.02 21.06 -9.99
N VAL A 125 21.88 20.74 -10.62
CA VAL A 125 21.61 21.14 -12.02
C VAL A 125 21.11 22.59 -12.15
N GLY A 126 21.31 23.42 -11.11
CA GLY A 126 20.91 24.83 -11.09
C GLY A 126 19.39 25.04 -11.09
N SER A 127 18.65 23.98 -10.76
CA SER A 127 17.20 23.92 -10.78
C SER A 127 16.58 24.57 -9.53
N VAL A 128 17.38 24.78 -8.49
CA VAL A 128 16.96 25.43 -7.25
C VAL A 128 17.95 26.54 -6.94
N GLY A 129 17.56 27.80 -7.15
CA GLY A 129 18.31 28.97 -6.68
C GLY A 129 18.23 29.15 -5.15
N PRO A 130 18.93 30.16 -4.57
CA PRO A 130 18.86 30.47 -3.13
C PRO A 130 17.44 30.75 -2.62
N THR A 131 16.55 31.11 -3.55
CA THR A 131 15.13 31.40 -3.32
C THR A 131 14.19 30.25 -3.74
N GLY A 132 14.72 29.04 -4.03
CA GLY A 132 13.90 27.89 -4.44
C GLY A 132 13.49 27.87 -5.92
N ASN A 133 14.03 28.78 -6.73
CA ASN A 133 13.61 29.06 -8.09
C ASN A 133 14.46 28.32 -9.15
N PHE A 134 13.87 27.56 -10.11
CA PHE A 134 14.59 27.20 -11.35
C PHE A 134 15.12 28.46 -12.04
N ARG A 135 16.42 28.47 -12.32
CA ARG A 135 17.06 29.64 -12.90
C ARG A 135 16.64 29.89 -14.36
N SER A 136 16.19 28.84 -15.08
CA SER A 136 15.71 28.92 -16.47
C SER A 136 14.76 27.75 -16.82
N ARG A 137 14.11 27.79 -18.00
CA ARG A 137 13.37 26.65 -18.57
C ARG A 137 14.29 25.43 -18.78
N GLU A 138 15.55 25.67 -19.13
CA GLU A 138 16.55 24.61 -19.32
C GLU A 138 16.84 23.89 -18.00
N ALA A 139 16.91 24.61 -16.88
CA ALA A 139 17.09 24.01 -15.56
C ALA A 139 15.89 23.15 -15.14
N ALA A 140 14.66 23.51 -15.57
CA ALA A 140 13.47 22.68 -15.36
C ALA A 140 13.51 21.41 -16.22
N GLY A 141 13.93 21.51 -17.49
CA GLY A 141 14.17 20.36 -18.35
C GLY A 141 15.23 19.42 -17.79
N ALA A 142 16.33 19.97 -17.26
CA ALA A 142 17.38 19.20 -16.60
C ALA A 142 16.86 18.46 -15.37
N ALA A 143 16.10 19.11 -14.49
CA ALA A 143 15.53 18.46 -13.31
C ALA A 143 14.51 17.37 -13.64
N PHE A 144 13.68 17.58 -14.68
CA PHE A 144 12.80 16.52 -15.20
C PHE A 144 13.62 15.32 -15.68
N LEU A 145 14.65 15.54 -16.50
CA LEU A 145 15.52 14.47 -16.99
C LEU A 145 16.24 13.76 -15.84
N THR A 146 16.73 14.48 -14.84
CA THR A 146 17.33 13.91 -13.64
C THR A 146 16.36 13.01 -12.88
N SER A 147 15.13 13.47 -12.63
CA SER A 147 14.11 12.66 -11.97
C SER A 147 13.71 11.44 -12.80
N LEU A 148 13.60 11.58 -14.13
CA LEU A 148 13.30 10.49 -15.04
C LEU A 148 14.41 9.43 -15.03
N LEU A 149 15.68 9.84 -15.11
CA LEU A 149 16.82 8.93 -15.06
C LEU A 149 16.89 8.20 -13.72
N LEU A 150 16.71 8.90 -12.59
CA LEU A 150 16.68 8.28 -11.27
C LEU A 150 15.54 7.25 -11.17
N PHE A 151 14.35 7.60 -11.64
CA PHE A 151 13.21 6.69 -11.68
C PHE A 151 13.52 5.44 -12.51
N LEU A 152 14.04 5.58 -13.73
CA LEU A 152 14.39 4.44 -14.60
C LEU A 152 15.48 3.55 -13.99
N LEU A 153 16.49 4.14 -13.33
CA LEU A 153 17.53 3.38 -12.62
C LEU A 153 16.95 2.57 -11.46
N LEU A 154 16.03 3.16 -10.69
CA LEU A 154 15.36 2.48 -9.58
C LEU A 154 14.43 1.37 -10.06
N VAL A 155 13.66 1.58 -11.14
CA VAL A 155 12.86 0.53 -11.78
C VAL A 155 13.75 -0.65 -12.18
N HIS A 156 14.89 -0.38 -12.83
CA HIS A 156 15.81 -1.44 -13.25
C HIS A 156 16.43 -2.19 -12.06
N ALA A 157 16.82 -1.46 -11.00
CA ALA A 157 17.30 -2.06 -9.77
C ALA A 157 16.22 -2.94 -9.10
N LEU A 158 14.99 -2.46 -9.04
CA LEU A 158 13.85 -3.17 -8.48
C LEU A 158 13.56 -4.47 -9.24
N LEU A 159 13.53 -4.42 -10.57
CA LEU A 159 13.34 -5.62 -11.41
C LEU A 159 14.40 -6.68 -11.12
N ARG A 160 15.66 -6.28 -10.94
CA ARG A 160 16.76 -7.18 -10.59
C ARG A 160 16.59 -7.76 -9.19
N LEU A 161 16.30 -6.92 -8.20
CA LEU A 161 16.10 -7.34 -6.81
C LEU A 161 14.93 -8.30 -6.67
N MET A 162 13.82 -8.05 -7.37
CA MET A 162 12.67 -8.95 -7.37
C MET A 162 12.98 -10.32 -7.97
N ARG A 163 13.73 -10.39 -9.07
CA ARG A 163 14.19 -11.66 -9.65
C ARG A 163 15.04 -12.45 -8.66
N LEU A 164 15.97 -11.77 -8.00
CA LEU A 164 16.82 -12.41 -6.99
C LEU A 164 16.00 -12.84 -5.76
N ASN A 165 15.02 -12.05 -5.34
CA ASN A 165 14.21 -12.36 -4.17
C ASN A 165 13.30 -13.57 -4.42
N ARG A 166 12.71 -13.66 -5.62
CA ARG A 166 11.88 -14.81 -6.02
C ARG A 166 12.65 -16.12 -6.10
N SER A 167 13.95 -16.08 -6.40
CA SER A 167 14.78 -17.28 -6.44
C SER A 167 15.22 -17.77 -5.06
N GLN A 168 14.84 -17.11 -3.96
CA GLN A 168 15.17 -17.56 -2.61
C GLN A 168 14.15 -18.59 -2.09
N PRO A 169 14.55 -19.84 -1.81
CA PRO A 169 13.65 -20.93 -1.44
C PRO A 169 13.05 -20.80 -0.04
N ASP A 170 13.67 -20.01 0.83
CA ASP A 170 13.31 -19.80 2.23
C ASP A 170 12.51 -18.51 2.48
N SER A 171 12.21 -17.73 1.43
CA SER A 171 11.57 -16.40 1.52
C SER A 171 10.18 -16.36 2.18
N ARG A 172 9.53 -17.53 2.29
CA ARG A 172 8.21 -17.69 2.90
C ARG A 172 8.24 -18.07 4.38
N TYR A 173 9.40 -18.38 4.95
CA TYR A 173 9.51 -18.86 6.33
C TYR A 173 9.95 -17.74 7.28
N ALA A 174 9.40 -17.75 8.50
CA ALA A 174 9.69 -16.77 9.53
C ALA A 174 11.19 -16.73 9.91
N ASP A 175 11.85 -17.89 9.85
CA ASP A 175 13.26 -18.13 10.15
C ASP A 175 14.18 -18.08 8.92
N GLN A 176 13.74 -17.45 7.83
CA GLN A 176 14.54 -17.25 6.60
C GLN A 176 16.00 -16.86 6.87
N SER A 177 16.93 -17.25 6.01
CA SER A 177 18.34 -16.91 6.15
C SER A 177 18.57 -15.39 6.17
N ALA A 178 19.67 -14.97 6.79
CA ALA A 178 20.04 -13.54 6.84
C ALA A 178 20.18 -12.93 5.44
N ARG A 179 20.65 -13.73 4.46
CA ARG A 179 20.74 -13.33 3.05
C ARG A 179 19.37 -13.03 2.46
N THR A 180 18.42 -13.95 2.60
CA THR A 180 17.06 -13.77 2.08
C THR A 180 16.36 -12.60 2.76
N TYR A 181 16.53 -12.46 4.08
CA TYR A 181 16.01 -11.32 4.84
C TYR A 181 16.55 -9.98 4.33
N ALA A 182 17.87 -9.87 4.14
CA ALA A 182 18.52 -8.66 3.64
C ALA A 182 18.05 -8.32 2.22
N LEU A 183 17.94 -9.33 1.35
CA LEU A 183 17.47 -9.15 -0.02
C LEU A 183 16.01 -8.69 -0.07
N ARG A 184 15.14 -9.24 0.77
CA ARG A 184 13.74 -8.82 0.89
C ARG A 184 13.62 -7.39 1.42
N THR A 185 14.43 -7.05 2.42
CA THR A 185 14.52 -5.69 2.98
C THR A 185 14.97 -4.69 1.90
N ALA A 186 16.02 -5.02 1.15
CA ALA A 186 16.50 -4.20 0.03
C ALA A 186 15.47 -4.08 -1.09
N THR A 187 14.76 -5.17 -1.41
CA THR A 187 13.68 -5.17 -2.40
C THR A 187 12.60 -4.17 -1.99
N LEU A 188 12.08 -4.25 -0.76
CA LEU A 188 11.03 -3.35 -0.27
C LEU A 188 11.48 -1.89 -0.20
N ALA A 189 12.70 -1.62 0.28
CA ALA A 189 13.30 -0.29 0.26
C ALA A 189 13.36 0.28 -1.17
N CYS A 190 13.86 -0.51 -2.12
CA CYS A 190 13.95 -0.12 -3.53
C CYS A 190 12.57 0.05 -4.17
N THR A 191 11.57 -0.74 -3.74
CA THR A 191 10.20 -0.62 -4.22
C THR A 191 9.62 0.74 -3.81
N SER A 192 9.78 1.12 -2.54
CA SER A 192 9.33 2.42 -2.03
C SER A 192 10.08 3.60 -2.67
N ALA A 193 11.40 3.47 -2.80
CA ALA A 193 12.25 4.43 -3.49
C ALA A 193 11.78 4.67 -4.94
N THR A 194 11.45 3.60 -5.67
CA THR A 194 10.95 3.67 -7.05
C THR A 194 9.61 4.42 -7.11
N GLY A 195 8.68 4.07 -6.23
CA GLY A 195 7.38 4.73 -6.15
C GLY A 195 7.50 6.23 -5.83
N LYS A 196 8.36 6.59 -4.86
CA LYS A 196 8.64 8.00 -4.52
C LYS A 196 9.27 8.76 -5.69
N ALA A 197 10.23 8.15 -6.40
CA ALA A 197 10.83 8.76 -7.58
C ALA A 197 9.79 9.01 -8.69
N GLY A 198 8.87 8.06 -8.90
CA GLY A 198 7.75 8.22 -9.83
C GLY A 198 6.82 9.36 -9.41
N HIS A 199 6.48 9.48 -8.12
CA HIS A 199 5.68 10.58 -7.59
C HIS A 199 6.36 11.92 -7.81
N LEU A 200 7.66 12.04 -7.50
CA LEU A 200 8.41 13.28 -7.72
C LEU A 200 8.48 13.65 -9.20
N LEU A 201 8.64 12.67 -10.10
CA LEU A 201 8.59 12.90 -11.54
C LEU A 201 7.26 13.51 -11.97
N VAL A 202 6.13 12.93 -11.55
CA VAL A 202 4.78 13.46 -11.88
C VAL A 202 4.57 14.84 -11.27
N ARG A 203 4.94 15.01 -9.99
CA ARG A 203 4.82 16.29 -9.29
C ARG A 203 5.57 17.41 -10.00
N ASN A 204 6.80 17.15 -10.45
CA ASN A 204 7.60 18.15 -11.19
C ASN A 204 6.90 18.58 -12.48
N VAL A 205 6.25 17.65 -13.18
CA VAL A 205 5.47 17.95 -14.38
C VAL A 205 4.26 18.83 -14.03
N THR A 206 3.49 18.47 -13.00
CA THR A 206 2.33 19.25 -12.55
C THR A 206 2.74 20.66 -12.12
N GLU A 207 3.74 20.80 -11.26
CA GLU A 207 4.21 22.10 -10.76
C GLU A 207 4.74 22.99 -11.90
N HIS A 208 5.39 22.38 -12.90
CA HIS A 208 5.82 23.10 -14.10
C HIS A 208 4.64 23.65 -14.91
N PHE A 209 3.63 22.83 -15.21
CA PHE A 209 2.46 23.25 -15.99
C PHE A 209 1.55 24.23 -15.24
N ALA A 210 1.47 24.10 -13.92
CA ALA A 210 0.70 25.00 -13.06
C ALA A 210 1.29 26.42 -12.97
N GLY A 211 2.56 26.59 -13.35
CA GLY A 211 3.30 27.84 -13.13
C GLY A 211 3.43 28.21 -11.64
N THR A 212 3.13 27.27 -10.74
CA THR A 212 3.20 27.44 -9.29
C THR A 212 4.47 26.76 -8.80
N ARG A 213 5.53 27.54 -8.63
CA ARG A 213 6.70 27.05 -7.90
C ARG A 213 6.38 26.86 -6.43
N GLN A 214 7.04 25.87 -5.87
CA GLN A 214 7.19 25.56 -4.45
C GLN A 214 7.03 26.81 -3.55
N LEU A 215 5.85 26.90 -2.92
CA LEU A 215 5.50 27.93 -1.97
C LEU A 215 6.29 27.73 -0.68
N ALA A 216 7.52 28.22 -0.66
CA ALA A 216 8.15 28.61 0.58
C ALA A 216 7.69 30.05 0.90
N ILE A 217 6.84 30.16 1.94
CA ILE A 217 6.86 31.28 2.90
C ILE A 217 6.03 32.55 2.56
N THR A 218 5.45 32.72 1.37
CA THR A 218 4.60 33.90 1.09
C THR A 218 3.27 33.53 0.42
N HIS A 219 2.27 33.17 1.21
CA HIS A 219 0.94 32.81 0.69
C HIS A 219 0.10 34.06 0.37
N THR A 220 -0.01 34.39 -0.92
CA THR A 220 -1.24 35.04 -1.38
C THR A 220 -2.32 33.96 -1.61
N THR A 221 -3.58 34.24 -1.28
CA THR A 221 -4.72 33.32 -1.47
C THR A 221 -4.85 32.82 -2.92
N ARG A 222 -4.39 33.61 -3.89
CA ARG A 222 -4.44 33.31 -5.33
C ARG A 222 -3.48 32.18 -5.75
N GLU A 223 -2.29 32.11 -5.18
CA GLU A 223 -1.29 31.09 -5.51
C GLU A 223 -1.65 29.73 -4.92
N ALA A 224 -2.18 29.74 -3.69
CA ALA A 224 -2.72 28.53 -3.06
C ALA A 224 -3.89 27.94 -3.86
N ALA A 225 -4.79 28.79 -4.39
CA ALA A 225 -5.90 28.35 -5.24
C ALA A 225 -5.42 27.74 -6.57
N ARG A 226 -4.37 28.30 -7.19
CA ARG A 226 -3.78 27.74 -8.42
C ARG A 226 -3.14 26.37 -8.17
N LEU A 227 -2.41 26.22 -7.07
CA LEU A 227 -1.81 24.95 -6.69
C LEU A 227 -2.87 23.89 -6.41
N ALA A 228 -3.94 24.26 -5.69
CA ALA A 228 -5.07 23.36 -5.45
C ALA A 228 -5.75 22.93 -6.77
N ALA A 229 -5.98 23.86 -7.70
CA ALA A 229 -6.56 23.55 -9.00
C ALA A 229 -5.66 22.62 -9.84
N ALA A 230 -4.35 22.88 -9.87
CA ALA A 230 -3.40 22.01 -10.57
C ALA A 230 -3.32 20.62 -9.94
N GLY A 231 -3.28 20.55 -8.61
CA GLY A 231 -3.34 19.30 -7.87
C GLY A 231 -4.63 18.52 -8.14
N ALA A 232 -5.77 19.20 -8.24
CA ALA A 232 -7.04 18.57 -8.60
C ALA A 232 -7.00 17.94 -10.00
N VAL A 233 -6.45 18.65 -10.99
CA VAL A 233 -6.27 18.11 -12.35
C VAL A 233 -5.34 16.91 -12.35
N GLU A 234 -4.19 16.99 -11.65
CA GLU A 234 -3.28 15.85 -11.46
C GLU A 234 -4.03 14.65 -10.86
N GLN A 235 -4.78 14.86 -9.76
CA GLN A 235 -5.49 13.76 -9.10
C GLN A 235 -6.56 13.13 -9.98
N VAL A 236 -7.29 13.92 -10.76
CA VAL A 236 -8.28 13.38 -11.72
C VAL A 236 -7.57 12.52 -12.76
N LEU A 237 -6.48 13.00 -13.37
CA LEU A 237 -5.73 12.27 -14.39
C LEU A 237 -5.10 10.99 -13.83
N LEU A 238 -4.44 11.06 -12.68
CA LEU A 238 -3.85 9.90 -12.03
C LEU A 238 -4.91 8.89 -11.61
N SER A 239 -6.07 9.33 -11.12
CA SER A 239 -7.16 8.42 -10.72
C SER A 239 -7.76 7.70 -11.92
N LEU A 240 -7.99 8.41 -13.04
CA LEU A 240 -8.47 7.79 -14.27
C LEU A 240 -7.45 6.80 -14.84
N LEU A 241 -6.17 7.19 -14.86
CA LEU A 241 -5.08 6.33 -15.34
C LEU A 241 -4.92 5.09 -14.46
N ALA A 242 -4.92 5.24 -13.14
CA ALA A 242 -4.78 4.14 -12.21
C ALA A 242 -5.99 3.19 -12.25
N ALA A 243 -7.21 3.74 -12.34
CA ALA A 243 -8.41 2.94 -12.53
C ALA A 243 -8.39 2.16 -13.85
N TRP A 244 -7.95 2.78 -14.94
CA TRP A 244 -7.82 2.10 -16.24
C TRP A 244 -6.73 1.02 -16.23
N LEU A 245 -5.54 1.33 -15.69
CA LEU A 245 -4.42 0.39 -15.63
C LEU A 245 -4.74 -0.79 -14.71
N LEU A 246 -5.10 -0.54 -13.44
CA LEU A 246 -5.30 -1.59 -12.44
C LEU A 246 -6.66 -2.30 -12.57
N GLY A 247 -7.69 -1.60 -13.04
CA GLY A 247 -9.03 -2.18 -13.20
C GLY A 247 -9.25 -2.90 -14.53
N TRP A 248 -8.43 -2.63 -15.55
CA TRP A 248 -8.65 -3.16 -16.90
C TRP A 248 -7.37 -3.66 -17.58
N ALA A 249 -6.40 -2.80 -17.85
CA ALA A 249 -5.27 -3.13 -18.72
C ALA A 249 -4.37 -4.23 -18.14
N VAL A 250 -4.00 -4.10 -16.86
CA VAL A 250 -3.12 -5.06 -16.18
C VAL A 250 -3.79 -6.41 -15.97
N PRO A 251 -5.05 -6.50 -15.48
CA PRO A 251 -5.77 -7.76 -15.43
C PRO A 251 -5.79 -8.52 -16.78
N LEU A 252 -6.04 -7.83 -17.89
CA LEU A 252 -6.01 -8.42 -19.23
C LEU A 252 -4.61 -8.95 -19.61
N GLN A 253 -3.55 -8.23 -19.22
CA GLN A 253 -2.18 -8.67 -19.46
C GLN A 253 -1.84 -9.92 -18.63
N HIS A 254 -2.32 -10.00 -17.38
CA HIS A 254 -2.15 -11.17 -16.53
C HIS A 254 -2.80 -12.44 -17.11
N GLU A 255 -3.89 -12.29 -17.87
CA GLU A 255 -4.58 -13.40 -18.53
C GLU A 255 -3.90 -13.85 -19.84
N SER A 256 -2.95 -13.06 -20.35
CA SER A 256 -2.22 -13.44 -21.54
C SER A 256 -1.41 -14.73 -21.31
N PRO A 257 -1.52 -15.75 -22.19
CA PRO A 257 -0.69 -16.95 -22.11
C PRO A 257 0.81 -16.65 -22.10
N ARG A 258 1.22 -15.55 -22.75
CA ARG A 258 2.63 -15.09 -22.76
C ARG A 258 3.12 -14.70 -21.37
N VAL A 259 2.27 -14.03 -20.58
CA VAL A 259 2.60 -13.60 -19.21
C VAL A 259 2.47 -14.78 -18.24
N ALA A 260 1.46 -15.64 -18.41
CA ALA A 260 1.27 -16.82 -17.57
C ALA A 260 2.49 -17.77 -17.55
N HIS A 261 3.22 -17.86 -18.66
CA HIS A 261 4.37 -18.75 -18.82
C HIS A 261 5.74 -18.07 -18.69
N SER A 262 5.79 -16.75 -18.43
CA SER A 262 7.05 -16.01 -18.31
C SER A 262 7.19 -15.33 -16.96
N GLU A 263 8.06 -15.87 -16.11
CA GLU A 263 8.36 -15.28 -14.81
C GLU A 263 8.82 -13.82 -14.93
N SER A 264 9.68 -13.52 -15.93
CA SER A 264 10.16 -12.16 -16.14
C SER A 264 9.01 -11.19 -16.44
N LEU A 265 8.04 -11.59 -17.27
CA LEU A 265 6.90 -10.73 -17.59
C LEU A 265 5.97 -10.55 -16.38
N GLN A 266 5.80 -11.58 -15.55
CA GLN A 266 5.05 -11.47 -14.30
C GLN A 266 5.71 -10.53 -13.29
N ILE A 267 7.04 -10.54 -13.20
CA ILE A 267 7.78 -9.61 -12.34
C ILE A 267 7.59 -8.18 -12.86
N SER A 268 7.79 -7.96 -14.16
CA SER A 268 7.61 -6.64 -14.78
C SER A 268 6.21 -6.09 -14.55
N LEU A 269 5.18 -6.89 -14.79
CA LEU A 269 3.79 -6.48 -14.61
C LEU A 269 3.48 -6.16 -13.14
N GLY A 270 3.99 -6.96 -12.20
CA GLY A 270 3.84 -6.64 -10.78
C GLY A 270 4.52 -5.33 -10.38
N VAL A 271 5.70 -5.02 -10.93
CA VAL A 271 6.37 -3.75 -10.71
C VAL A 271 5.54 -2.58 -11.24
N GLU A 272 4.93 -2.74 -12.41
CA GLU A 272 4.02 -1.74 -12.99
C GLU A 272 2.79 -1.50 -12.12
N GLU A 273 2.11 -2.58 -11.66
CA GLU A 273 0.98 -2.48 -10.72
C GLU A 273 1.36 -1.66 -9.48
N TYR A 274 2.53 -1.97 -8.91
CA TYR A 274 3.04 -1.29 -7.72
C TYR A 274 3.28 0.19 -7.99
N ILE A 275 4.01 0.53 -9.06
CA ILE A 275 4.35 1.92 -9.37
C ILE A 275 3.09 2.75 -9.56
N VAL A 276 2.10 2.22 -10.29
CA VAL A 276 0.82 2.91 -10.52
C VAL A 276 0.09 3.14 -9.20
N GLY A 277 -0.07 2.11 -8.39
CA GLY A 277 -0.74 2.20 -7.09
C GLY A 277 -0.04 3.18 -6.14
N TYR A 278 1.29 3.12 -6.08
CA TYR A 278 2.12 3.98 -5.24
C TYR A 278 2.07 5.45 -5.67
N VAL A 279 2.32 5.74 -6.94
CA VAL A 279 2.36 7.12 -7.45
C VAL A 279 1.00 7.79 -7.23
N TRP A 280 -0.09 7.09 -7.56
CA TRP A 280 -1.45 7.59 -7.35
C TRP A 280 -1.74 7.85 -5.87
N SER A 281 -1.52 6.86 -4.99
CA SER A 281 -1.89 6.96 -3.57
C SER A 281 -1.06 8.01 -2.82
N PHE A 282 0.23 8.11 -3.14
CA PHE A 282 1.10 9.13 -2.58
C PHE A 282 0.69 10.54 -3.01
N SER A 283 0.46 10.74 -4.32
CA SER A 283 -0.02 12.02 -4.84
C SER A 283 -1.36 12.42 -4.20
N LEU A 284 -2.28 11.46 -4.05
CA LEU A 284 -3.57 11.69 -3.41
C LEU A 284 -3.43 12.05 -1.92
N ALA A 285 -2.63 11.30 -1.15
CA ALA A 285 -2.40 11.57 0.26
C ALA A 285 -1.78 12.97 0.47
N ASN A 286 -0.78 13.33 -0.34
CA ASN A 286 -0.16 14.65 -0.31
C ASN A 286 -1.17 15.77 -0.64
N TYR A 287 -2.01 15.56 -1.65
CA TYR A 287 -3.05 16.51 -2.03
C TYR A 287 -4.13 16.68 -0.96
N LEU A 288 -4.61 15.58 -0.38
CA LEU A 288 -5.59 15.61 0.73
C LEU A 288 -5.01 16.29 1.96
N TRP A 289 -3.74 16.04 2.29
CA TRP A 289 -3.05 16.71 3.38
C TRP A 289 -2.98 18.22 3.15
N LEU A 290 -2.64 18.65 1.93
CA LEU A 290 -2.65 20.07 1.55
C LEU A 290 -4.04 20.69 1.75
N LEU A 291 -5.10 20.05 1.23
CA LEU A 291 -6.47 20.55 1.37
C LEU A 291 -6.92 20.64 2.83
N CYS A 292 -6.68 19.59 3.62
CA CYS A 292 -7.07 19.54 5.02
C CYS A 292 -6.28 20.55 5.87
N SER A 293 -4.98 20.70 5.61
CA SER A 293 -4.14 21.69 6.28
C SER A 293 -4.62 23.11 5.99
N ARG A 294 -5.00 23.42 4.73
CA ARG A 294 -5.56 24.72 4.35
C ARG A 294 -6.90 25.00 4.99
N ALA A 295 -7.80 24.02 4.97
CA ALA A 295 -9.07 24.17 5.64
C ALA A 295 -8.88 24.34 7.16
N GLY A 296 -7.83 23.72 7.73
CA GLY A 296 -7.39 23.96 9.10
C GLY A 296 -6.83 25.37 9.34
N GLU A 297 -6.08 25.97 8.42
CA GLU A 297 -5.64 27.37 8.51
C GLU A 297 -6.83 28.34 8.56
N LEU A 298 -7.93 28.02 7.86
CA LEU A 298 -9.16 28.82 7.86
C LEU A 298 -10.03 28.61 9.10
N THR A 299 -9.86 27.50 9.83
CA THR A 299 -10.71 27.11 10.95
C THR A 299 -9.89 26.89 12.23
N SER A 300 -9.23 25.74 12.35
CA SER A 300 -8.17 25.47 13.32
C SER A 300 -7.28 24.32 12.83
N PRO A 301 -5.99 24.28 13.23
CA PRO A 301 -5.11 23.15 12.89
C PRO A 301 -5.63 21.79 13.38
N ILE A 302 -6.34 21.77 14.52
CA ILE A 302 -6.97 20.56 15.08
C ILE A 302 -8.07 20.06 14.15
N TRP A 303 -8.90 20.97 13.63
CA TRP A 303 -9.97 20.60 12.70
C TRP A 303 -9.40 20.07 11.39
N GLY A 304 -8.35 20.70 10.83
CA GLY A 304 -7.68 20.20 9.63
C GLY A 304 -7.12 18.79 9.82
N ALA A 305 -6.44 18.52 10.94
CA ALA A 305 -5.97 17.19 11.28
C ALA A 305 -7.12 16.17 11.46
N ALA A 306 -8.18 16.56 12.16
CA ALA A 306 -9.36 15.71 12.37
C ALA A 306 -10.06 15.37 11.04
N ALA A 307 -10.19 16.34 10.13
CA ALA A 307 -10.73 16.13 8.79
C ALA A 307 -9.89 15.12 8.00
N TYR A 308 -8.56 15.25 8.05
CA TYR A 308 -7.66 14.31 7.39
C TYR A 308 -7.81 12.87 7.94
N TRP A 309 -7.84 12.70 9.26
CA TRP A 309 -8.09 11.39 9.89
C TRP A 309 -9.48 10.84 9.60
N GLY A 310 -10.49 11.72 9.47
CA GLY A 310 -11.83 11.35 9.01
C GLY A 310 -11.81 10.73 7.60
N LEU A 311 -10.96 11.26 6.70
CA LEU A 311 -10.77 10.69 5.37
C LEU A 311 -10.07 9.32 5.41
N VAL A 312 -9.07 9.14 6.28
CA VAL A 312 -8.44 7.82 6.51
C VAL A 312 -9.49 6.79 6.97
N LEU A 313 -10.33 7.16 7.94
CA LEU A 313 -11.42 6.31 8.43
C LEU A 313 -12.43 5.98 7.33
N LEU A 314 -12.77 6.95 6.47
CA LEU A 314 -13.63 6.71 5.32
C LEU A 314 -13.00 5.69 4.35
N GLY A 315 -11.70 5.76 4.10
CA GLY A 315 -10.96 4.76 3.32
C GLY A 315 -11.03 3.36 3.92
N LEU A 316 -10.87 3.24 5.25
CA LEU A 316 -11.02 1.97 5.96
C LEU A 316 -12.44 1.40 5.81
N VAL A 317 -13.47 2.24 5.92
CA VAL A 317 -14.87 1.84 5.72
C VAL A 317 -15.11 1.38 4.28
N LEU A 318 -14.52 2.07 3.30
CA LEU A 318 -14.60 1.67 1.89
C LEU A 318 -13.89 0.33 1.63
N ALA A 319 -12.69 0.13 2.18
CA ALA A 319 -11.94 -1.12 2.06
C ALA A 319 -12.74 -2.29 2.68
N ALA A 320 -13.27 -2.08 3.88
CA ALA A 320 -14.13 -3.04 4.56
C ALA A 320 -15.40 -3.36 3.76
N SER A 321 -16.01 -2.34 3.15
CA SER A 321 -17.21 -2.52 2.32
C SER A 321 -16.91 -3.32 1.06
N LEU A 322 -15.81 -3.03 0.36
CA LEU A 322 -15.37 -3.78 -0.80
C LEU A 322 -15.03 -5.23 -0.44
N ALA A 323 -14.25 -5.45 0.61
CA ALA A 323 -13.92 -6.80 1.08
C ALA A 323 -15.20 -7.59 1.41
N ARG A 324 -16.23 -6.99 2.02
CA ARG A 324 -17.52 -7.66 2.29
C ARG A 324 -18.26 -8.13 1.04
N THR A 325 -17.97 -7.56 -0.13
CA THR A 325 -18.57 -7.97 -1.40
C THR A 325 -17.92 -9.23 -1.99
N THR A 326 -16.73 -9.62 -1.54
CA THR A 326 -16.00 -10.76 -2.10
C THR A 326 -16.40 -12.08 -1.45
N PRO A 327 -16.30 -13.22 -2.16
CA PRO A 327 -16.57 -14.54 -1.61
C PRO A 327 -15.71 -14.86 -0.38
N ASP A 328 -14.41 -14.51 -0.45
CA ASP A 328 -13.42 -14.82 0.59
C ASP A 328 -13.27 -13.71 1.64
N GLN A 329 -14.05 -12.62 1.52
CA GLN A 329 -13.98 -11.46 2.40
C GLN A 329 -12.56 -10.88 2.50
N SER A 330 -11.79 -10.98 1.42
CA SER A 330 -10.39 -10.58 1.34
C SER A 330 -10.27 -9.10 1.02
N PHE A 331 -9.30 -8.45 1.66
CA PHE A 331 -8.93 -7.04 1.42
C PHE A 331 -7.89 -6.91 0.29
N TYR A 332 -7.21 -8.00 -0.07
CA TYR A 332 -6.07 -7.98 -0.99
C TYR A 332 -6.37 -8.66 -2.33
N ASP A 333 -7.29 -9.62 -2.32
CA ASP A 333 -7.72 -10.36 -3.51
C ASP A 333 -9.24 -10.29 -3.63
N MET A 334 -9.72 -9.70 -4.72
CA MET A 334 -11.16 -9.65 -4.98
C MET A 334 -11.68 -10.96 -5.61
N GLY A 335 -10.77 -11.92 -5.86
CA GLY A 335 -11.04 -13.22 -6.43
C GLY A 335 -11.44 -13.15 -7.90
N LYS A 336 -11.29 -14.27 -8.61
CA LYS A 336 -12.12 -14.51 -9.79
C LYS A 336 -13.48 -14.92 -9.26
N GLY A 337 -14.46 -14.01 -9.28
CA GLY A 337 -15.82 -14.38 -8.91
C GLY A 337 -16.27 -15.66 -9.63
N PRO A 338 -17.25 -16.41 -9.10
CA PRO A 338 -17.65 -17.73 -9.61
C PRO A 338 -18.08 -17.78 -11.09
N GLU A 339 -18.18 -16.64 -11.77
CA GLU A 339 -18.50 -16.51 -13.20
C GLU A 339 -17.41 -15.75 -14.00
N GLY A 340 -16.19 -15.59 -13.49
CA GLY A 340 -15.11 -14.89 -14.20
C GLY A 340 -15.33 -13.37 -14.42
N GLY A 341 -16.35 -12.77 -13.79
CA GLY A 341 -16.82 -11.41 -14.11
C GLY A 341 -16.38 -10.27 -13.17
N ALA A 342 -15.57 -10.50 -12.15
CA ALA A 342 -15.28 -9.50 -11.10
C ALA A 342 -13.93 -8.77 -11.25
N HIS A 343 -13.26 -8.86 -12.39
CA HIS A 343 -11.94 -8.22 -12.62
C HIS A 343 -11.96 -6.70 -12.41
N TRP A 344 -13.08 -6.04 -12.72
CA TRP A 344 -13.21 -4.58 -12.58
C TRP A 344 -13.24 -4.10 -11.11
N LEU A 345 -13.57 -4.96 -10.15
CA LEU A 345 -13.54 -4.63 -8.72
C LEU A 345 -12.13 -4.74 -8.11
N GLN A 346 -11.20 -5.39 -8.80
CA GLN A 346 -9.82 -5.56 -8.33
C GLN A 346 -9.07 -4.23 -8.26
N GLY A 347 -9.23 -3.37 -9.27
CA GLY A 347 -8.62 -2.04 -9.30
C GLY A 347 -9.05 -1.19 -8.09
N PRO A 348 -10.36 -0.94 -7.86
CA PRO A 348 -10.85 -0.20 -6.70
C PRO A 348 -10.38 -0.76 -5.35
N ALA A 349 -10.33 -2.08 -5.19
CA ALA A 349 -9.84 -2.70 -3.95
C ALA A 349 -8.36 -2.43 -3.72
N GLN A 350 -7.52 -2.66 -4.73
CA GLN A 350 -6.09 -2.36 -4.66
C GLN A 350 -5.85 -0.87 -4.37
N LEU A 351 -6.56 0.03 -5.05
CA LEU A 351 -6.49 1.47 -4.82
C LEU A 351 -6.87 1.83 -3.38
N THR A 352 -7.92 1.22 -2.82
CA THR A 352 -8.32 1.50 -1.44
C THR A 352 -7.28 0.99 -0.43
N CYS A 353 -6.62 -0.13 -0.72
CA CYS A 353 -5.48 -0.62 0.08
C CYS A 353 -4.33 0.38 0.12
N TRP A 354 -3.87 0.80 -1.05
CA TRP A 354 -2.82 1.81 -1.16
C TRP A 354 -3.22 3.15 -0.55
N TYR A 355 -4.47 3.54 -0.70
CA TYR A 355 -5.00 4.76 -0.08
C TYR A 355 -4.82 4.75 1.45
N VAL A 356 -5.26 3.69 2.13
CA VAL A 356 -5.15 3.58 3.60
C VAL A 356 -3.69 3.54 4.04
N ASP A 357 -2.84 2.77 3.34
CA ASP A 357 -1.39 2.67 3.60
C ASP A 357 -0.74 4.06 3.60
N PHE A 358 -0.88 4.79 2.49
CA PHE A 358 -0.22 6.08 2.30
C PHE A 358 -0.84 7.20 3.13
N THR A 359 -2.17 7.22 3.28
CA THR A 359 -2.80 8.27 4.09
C THR A 359 -2.50 8.10 5.57
N THR A 360 -2.41 6.85 6.06
CA THR A 360 -1.93 6.57 7.42
C THR A 360 -0.50 7.03 7.58
N TRP A 361 0.39 6.68 6.65
CA TRP A 361 1.77 7.14 6.71
C TRP A 361 1.85 8.67 6.80
N PHE A 362 1.25 9.40 5.85
CA PHE A 362 1.29 10.86 5.82
C PHE A 362 0.72 11.48 7.11
N GLY A 363 -0.44 11.01 7.57
CA GLY A 363 -1.07 11.49 8.79
C GLY A 363 -0.20 11.24 10.02
N TRP A 364 0.40 10.05 10.12
CA TRP A 364 1.24 9.68 11.25
C TRP A 364 2.57 10.45 11.25
N SER A 365 3.22 10.62 10.09
CA SER A 365 4.39 11.48 9.96
C SER A 365 4.10 12.93 10.37
N GLY A 366 2.94 13.47 10.01
CA GLY A 366 2.50 14.80 10.43
C GLY A 366 2.30 14.91 11.95
N LEU A 367 1.74 13.87 12.59
CA LEU A 367 1.61 13.81 14.05
C LEU A 367 2.98 13.77 14.73
N VAL A 368 3.88 12.88 14.30
CA VAL A 368 5.22 12.74 14.89
C VAL A 368 6.01 14.04 14.77
N LEU A 369 5.97 14.71 13.61
CA LEU A 369 6.61 16.01 13.40
C LEU A 369 5.99 17.11 14.30
N SER A 370 4.66 17.08 14.48
CA SER A 370 3.97 18.04 15.35
C SER A 370 4.33 17.88 16.82
N PHE A 371 4.53 16.64 17.29
CA PHE A 371 5.03 16.38 18.64
C PHE A 371 6.46 16.87 18.82
N ASP A 372 7.33 16.60 17.84
CA ASP A 372 8.72 17.05 17.83
C ASP A 372 8.83 18.58 17.95
N LEU A 373 8.07 19.33 17.13
CA LEU A 373 8.03 20.80 17.16
C LEU A 373 7.51 21.38 18.49
N ARG A 374 6.53 20.71 19.13
CA ARG A 374 5.97 21.17 20.41
C ARG A 374 6.91 20.93 21.58
N LEU A 375 7.60 19.80 21.59
CA LEU A 375 8.55 19.45 22.65
C LEU A 375 9.87 20.23 22.53
N ALA A 376 10.23 20.68 21.32
CA ALA A 376 11.41 21.51 21.07
C ALA A 376 11.30 22.97 21.51
N GLY A 377 10.12 23.44 21.95
CA GLY A 377 9.94 24.84 22.36
C GLY A 377 10.17 25.87 21.25
N GLY A 378 10.21 25.44 19.98
CA GLY A 378 10.53 26.27 18.82
C GLY A 378 11.48 25.56 17.82
N PRO A 379 11.83 26.21 16.70
CA PRO A 379 12.62 25.64 15.62
C PRO A 379 14.13 25.47 15.94
N SER A 380 14.54 25.52 17.21
CA SER A 380 15.94 25.38 17.60
C SER A 380 16.37 23.91 17.58
N ARG A 381 17.47 23.64 16.85
CA ARG A 381 18.11 22.34 16.56
C ARG A 381 18.65 21.54 17.78
N GLN A 382 18.12 21.72 18.98
CA GLN A 382 18.61 21.06 20.20
C GLN A 382 17.46 20.34 20.92
N CYS A 383 17.11 19.13 20.47
CA CYS A 383 15.95 18.41 21.02
C CYS A 383 16.17 16.95 21.42
N LEU A 384 17.42 16.46 21.48
CA LEU A 384 17.66 15.04 21.74
C LEU A 384 17.16 14.49 23.11
N PRO A 385 17.17 15.22 24.25
CA PRO A 385 16.81 14.59 25.52
C PRO A 385 15.29 14.44 25.77
N GLY A 386 14.47 15.34 25.22
CA GLY A 386 13.05 15.46 25.59
C GLY A 386 12.10 14.63 24.71
N THR A 387 12.40 14.48 23.42
CA THR A 387 11.54 13.79 22.44
C THR A 387 11.81 12.29 22.37
N LEU A 388 13.05 11.87 22.64
CA LEU A 388 13.48 10.47 22.55
C LEU A 388 12.63 9.50 23.41
N PRO A 389 12.30 9.79 24.69
CA PRO A 389 11.48 8.88 25.49
C PRO A 389 10.07 8.70 24.93
N TRP A 390 9.48 9.76 24.36
CA TRP A 390 8.13 9.71 23.77
C TRP A 390 8.09 8.93 22.47
N VAL A 391 9.09 9.14 21.60
CA VAL A 391 9.20 8.39 20.34
C VAL A 391 9.47 6.91 20.62
N VAL A 392 10.30 6.61 21.61
CA VAL A 392 10.51 5.24 22.10
C VAL A 392 9.22 4.65 22.67
N ALA A 393 8.51 5.36 23.55
CA ALA A 393 7.23 4.92 24.11
C ALA A 393 6.17 4.69 23.03
N LEU A 394 6.10 5.55 22.02
CA LEU A 394 5.17 5.41 20.89
C LEU A 394 5.53 4.18 20.04
N ASN A 395 6.82 3.95 19.76
CA ASN A 395 7.28 2.74 19.09
C ASN A 395 6.95 1.46 19.87
N PHE A 396 7.20 1.42 21.18
CA PHE A 396 6.82 0.28 22.03
C PHE A 396 5.31 0.09 22.11
N SER A 397 4.53 1.18 22.14
CA SER A 397 3.06 1.12 22.12
C SER A 397 2.54 0.59 20.79
N MET A 398 3.13 0.99 19.66
CA MET A 398 2.80 0.43 18.34
C MET A 398 3.18 -1.05 18.26
N PHE A 399 4.33 -1.45 18.80
CA PHE A 399 4.72 -2.86 18.88
C PHE A 399 3.75 -3.67 19.76
N GLY A 400 3.32 -3.12 20.90
CA GLY A 400 2.27 -3.69 21.73
C GLY A 400 0.94 -3.80 21.00
N ALA A 401 0.56 -2.78 20.21
CA ALA A 401 -0.63 -2.82 19.37
C ALA A 401 -0.53 -3.89 18.27
N LEU A 402 0.64 -4.07 17.62
CA LEU A 402 0.88 -5.17 16.67
C LEU A 402 0.63 -6.52 17.34
N LEU A 403 1.20 -6.72 18.55
CA LEU A 403 1.01 -7.96 19.31
C LEU A 403 -0.44 -8.21 19.70
N LEU A 404 -1.14 -7.16 20.14
CA LEU A 404 -2.56 -7.24 20.50
C LEU A 404 -3.44 -7.54 19.29
N VAL A 405 -3.21 -6.87 18.16
CA VAL A 405 -3.97 -7.08 16.93
C VAL A 405 -3.69 -8.47 16.37
N ALA A 406 -2.43 -8.90 16.27
CA ALA A 406 -2.07 -10.24 15.81
C ALA A 406 -2.64 -11.34 16.74
N GLY A 407 -2.58 -11.14 18.06
CA GLY A 407 -3.19 -12.02 19.05
C GLY A 407 -4.71 -12.08 18.92
N ALA A 408 -5.38 -10.93 18.73
CA ALA A 408 -6.82 -10.85 18.54
C ALA A 408 -7.26 -11.51 17.22
N THR A 409 -6.53 -11.31 16.12
CA THR A 409 -6.75 -12.01 14.84
C THR A 409 -6.75 -13.51 15.03
N ASN A 410 -5.75 -14.03 15.73
CA ASN A 410 -5.61 -15.46 15.96
C ASN A 410 -6.67 -16.03 16.92
N LEU A 411 -7.03 -15.29 17.97
CA LEU A 411 -8.13 -15.64 18.88
C LEU A 411 -9.47 -15.70 18.14
N LEU A 412 -9.75 -14.71 17.29
CA LEU A 412 -10.99 -14.69 16.49
C LEU A 412 -11.00 -15.83 15.48
N ASN A 413 -9.87 -16.11 14.82
CA ASN A 413 -9.75 -17.23 13.90
C ASN A 413 -9.98 -18.58 14.59
N ALA A 414 -9.51 -18.75 15.82
CA ALA A 414 -9.67 -19.98 16.58
C ALA A 414 -11.03 -20.14 17.27
N ALA A 415 -11.63 -19.04 17.74
CA ALA A 415 -12.85 -19.10 18.55
C ALA A 415 -14.12 -19.39 17.72
N GLY A 416 -14.10 -19.13 16.40
CA GLY A 416 -15.32 -19.20 15.58
C GLY A 416 -16.31 -18.12 16.01
N LEU A 417 -16.41 -17.02 15.25
CA LEU A 417 -17.19 -15.83 15.61
C LEU A 417 -18.68 -16.13 15.92
N GLU A 418 -19.19 -17.28 15.44
CA GLU A 418 -20.54 -17.79 15.73
C GLU A 418 -20.84 -17.96 17.22
N ARG A 419 -19.83 -18.15 18.08
CA ARG A 419 -20.03 -18.24 19.54
C ARG A 419 -20.10 -16.89 20.25
N ILE A 420 -19.57 -15.82 19.65
CA ILE A 420 -19.40 -14.52 20.31
C ILE A 420 -20.44 -13.50 19.84
N LEU A 421 -20.87 -13.57 18.57
CA LEU A 421 -21.89 -12.68 18.01
C LEU A 421 -22.94 -13.49 17.23
N PRO A 422 -23.98 -14.04 17.89
CA PRO A 422 -24.97 -14.91 17.23
C PRO A 422 -25.72 -14.25 16.05
N TRP A 423 -25.60 -12.94 15.89
CA TRP A 423 -26.36 -12.11 14.97
C TRP A 423 -25.69 -12.11 13.59
N THR A 424 -24.37 -12.38 13.52
CA THR A 424 -23.63 -12.51 12.26
C THR A 424 -23.91 -13.84 11.56
N ALA A 425 -24.26 -14.89 12.31
CA ALA A 425 -24.67 -16.19 11.76
C ALA A 425 -26.04 -16.14 11.07
N ALA A 426 -26.96 -15.32 11.57
CA ALA A 426 -28.27 -15.11 10.93
C ALA A 426 -28.12 -14.43 9.56
N ALA A 427 -27.32 -13.37 9.47
CA ALA A 427 -27.11 -12.63 8.22
C ALA A 427 -26.32 -13.43 7.15
N SER A 428 -25.37 -14.27 7.55
CA SER A 428 -24.65 -15.15 6.62
C SER A 428 -25.56 -16.25 6.09
N LYS A 429 -26.38 -16.88 6.94
CA LYS A 429 -27.35 -17.92 6.57
C LYS A 429 -28.38 -17.39 5.57
N THR A 430 -28.98 -16.22 5.80
CA THR A 430 -29.96 -15.63 4.87
C THR A 430 -29.35 -15.32 3.48
N ARG A 431 -28.09 -14.87 3.43
CA ARG A 431 -27.40 -14.59 2.16
C ARG A 431 -27.02 -15.88 1.42
N TYR A 432 -26.59 -16.91 2.15
CA TYR A 432 -26.28 -18.23 1.57
C TYR A 432 -27.53 -18.92 1.04
N ASP A 433 -28.64 -18.89 1.78
CA ASP A 433 -29.91 -19.45 1.34
C ASP A 433 -30.42 -18.72 0.09
N TYR A 434 -30.25 -17.39 0.00
CA TYR A 434 -30.58 -16.60 -1.19
C TYR A 434 -29.69 -16.95 -2.40
N LEU A 435 -28.38 -17.12 -2.21
CA LEU A 435 -27.44 -17.48 -3.30
C LEU A 435 -27.60 -18.94 -3.74
N ALA A 436 -27.90 -19.85 -2.81
CA ALA A 436 -28.21 -21.25 -3.10
C ALA A 436 -29.53 -21.38 -3.87
N ALA A 437 -30.56 -20.61 -3.48
CA ALA A 437 -31.82 -20.51 -4.21
C ALA A 437 -31.61 -19.99 -5.64
N ARG A 438 -30.77 -18.96 -5.83
CA ARG A 438 -30.42 -18.47 -7.18
C ARG A 438 -29.65 -19.47 -8.03
N ARG A 439 -28.75 -20.26 -7.44
CA ARG A 439 -28.03 -21.35 -8.15
C ARG A 439 -28.99 -22.44 -8.60
N GLY A 440 -29.91 -22.87 -7.73
CA GLY A 440 -30.95 -23.83 -8.09
C GLY A 440 -31.82 -23.34 -9.24
N ASP A 441 -32.22 -22.07 -9.20
CA ASP A 441 -33.01 -21.43 -10.28
C ASP A 441 -32.23 -21.34 -11.60
N ALA A 442 -30.93 -21.02 -11.54
CA ALA A 442 -30.07 -20.93 -12.72
C ALA A 442 -29.81 -22.31 -13.36
N GLU A 443 -29.53 -23.34 -12.57
CA GLU A 443 -29.37 -24.72 -13.04
C GLU A 443 -30.68 -25.26 -13.63
N THR A 444 -31.83 -24.93 -13.04
CA THR A 444 -33.15 -25.34 -13.54
C THR A 444 -33.46 -24.70 -14.89
N LYS A 445 -33.16 -23.40 -15.06
CA LYS A 445 -33.31 -22.68 -16.34
C LYS A 445 -32.36 -23.21 -17.42
N LEU A 446 -31.11 -23.54 -17.05
CA LEU A 446 -30.15 -24.17 -17.97
C LEU A 446 -30.64 -25.54 -18.44
N ARG A 447 -31.09 -26.41 -17.52
CA ARG A 447 -31.65 -27.73 -17.87
C ARG A 447 -32.89 -27.62 -18.76
N GLN A 448 -33.81 -26.70 -18.47
CA GLN A 448 -34.98 -26.45 -19.31
C GLN A 448 -34.58 -25.95 -20.72
N SER A 449 -33.55 -25.12 -20.83
CA SER A 449 -33.06 -24.62 -22.13
C SER A 449 -32.39 -25.71 -22.98
N SER A 450 -31.65 -26.62 -22.35
CA SER A 450 -31.03 -27.78 -23.00
C SER A 450 -32.09 -28.77 -23.48
N TYR A 451 -33.10 -29.07 -22.65
CA TYR A 451 -34.21 -29.95 -23.00
C TYR A 451 -35.04 -29.38 -24.17
N ARG A 452 -35.24 -28.05 -24.23
CA ARG A 452 -35.92 -27.37 -25.34
C ARG A 452 -35.13 -27.42 -26.65
N ARG A 453 -33.80 -27.46 -26.60
CA ARG A 453 -32.94 -27.60 -27.79
C ARG A 453 -32.95 -29.02 -28.33
N GLU A 454 -32.92 -30.03 -27.46
CA GLU A 454 -32.99 -31.45 -27.85
C GLU A 454 -34.33 -31.80 -28.48
N THR A 455 -35.45 -31.38 -27.86
CA THR A 455 -36.79 -31.58 -28.42
C THR A 455 -37.02 -30.82 -29.74
N SER A 456 -36.35 -29.67 -29.96
CA SER A 456 -36.40 -28.97 -31.26
C SER A 456 -35.56 -29.63 -32.37
N ARG A 457 -34.58 -30.46 -31.99
CA ARG A 457 -33.73 -31.22 -32.93
C ARG A 457 -34.40 -32.51 -33.37
N GLU A 458 -35.10 -33.19 -32.46
CA GLU A 458 -35.89 -34.39 -32.80
C GLU A 458 -37.07 -34.05 -33.72
N GLY A 459 -37.69 -32.86 -33.58
CA GLY A 459 -38.75 -32.39 -34.48
C GLY A 459 -38.31 -31.96 -35.90
N ARG A 460 -37.01 -32.01 -36.24
CA ARG A 460 -36.49 -31.71 -37.59
C ARG A 460 -35.78 -32.90 -38.24
N GLY A 461 -35.83 -34.08 -37.63
CA GLY A 461 -35.12 -35.29 -38.09
C GLY A 461 -35.92 -36.21 -39.03
N GLU A 462 -37.19 -35.93 -39.31
CA GLU A 462 -38.02 -36.75 -40.21
C GLU A 462 -38.58 -35.89 -41.35
N GLN A 463 -37.81 -35.70 -42.42
CA GLN A 463 -38.36 -35.55 -43.77
C GLN A 463 -37.30 -35.85 -44.85
N ALA A 464 -37.63 -36.85 -45.67
CA ALA A 464 -37.11 -37.17 -47.01
C ALA A 464 -35.78 -37.94 -47.17
N MET A 465 -35.88 -39.28 -47.18
CA MET A 465 -35.32 -40.06 -48.28
C MET A 465 -36.46 -40.41 -49.26
N CYS A 466 -36.27 -40.11 -50.54
CA CYS A 466 -36.95 -40.77 -51.66
C CYS A 466 -35.87 -41.35 -52.58
N PRO A 467 -35.91 -42.66 -52.93
CA PRO A 467 -35.11 -43.20 -54.01
C PRO A 467 -35.88 -43.05 -55.33
N VAL A 468 -35.18 -42.72 -56.41
CA VAL A 468 -35.68 -42.89 -57.78
C VAL A 468 -34.77 -43.93 -58.45
N GLN A 469 -35.42 -44.88 -59.11
CA GLN A 469 -34.87 -45.97 -59.91
C GLN A 469 -33.99 -45.49 -61.05
#